data_AF-A0A1X7N6I4-F1
#
_entry.id   AF-A0A1X7N6I4-F1
#
_cell.length_a   1.000
_cell.length_b   1.000
_cell.length_c   1.000
_cell.angle_alpha   90.00
_cell.angle_beta   90.00
_cell.angle_gamma   90.00
#
_symmetry.space_group_name_H-M   'P 1'
#
loop_
_entity.id
_entity.type
_entity.pdbx_description
1 polymer ?
#
loop_
_entity_poly.entity_id
_entity_poly.type
_entity_poly.pdbx_seq_one_letter_code
_entity_poly.pdbx_strand_id
1 'polypeptide(L)'
;MSKTEPDKLDDTALDAMFAAARAETPEPSAGLMARILADAENLQAARDRPPRPMARPGPWARFVDGLGGWTTLAGLVTATLAGVWFGFVSPERLDTLSGGLLLADGAASYALEDILPADDGLAAFYEEGGQ
;
A
#
# COMPACT_ATOMS: atom_id res chain seq x y z
N MET A 1 -4.65 16.08 -25.95
CA MET A 1 -4.46 15.53 -24.58
C MET A 1 -3.09 16.01 -24.09
N SER A 2 -3.00 17.24 -23.58
CA SER A 2 -1.77 17.72 -22.92
C SER A 2 -1.89 17.38 -21.44
N LYS A 3 -1.19 16.33 -21.02
CA LYS A 3 -0.99 16.01 -19.61
C LYS A 3 0.17 16.88 -19.14
N THR A 4 -0.09 17.74 -18.17
CA THR A 4 0.88 18.64 -17.54
C THR A 4 2.17 17.91 -17.21
N GLU A 5 3.24 18.19 -17.95
CA GLU A 5 4.58 17.67 -17.65
C GLU A 5 5.03 18.27 -16.32
N PRO A 6 5.38 17.44 -15.32
CA PRO A 6 6.04 17.95 -14.13
C PRO A 6 7.38 18.51 -14.58
N ASP A 7 7.63 19.78 -14.27
CA ASP A 7 8.92 20.45 -14.35
C ASP A 7 9.94 19.69 -13.50
N LYS A 8 10.49 18.61 -14.08
CA LYS A 8 11.55 17.82 -13.49
C LYS A 8 12.82 18.62 -13.68
N LEU A 9 13.30 19.22 -12.59
CA LEU A 9 14.65 19.76 -12.50
C LEU A 9 15.60 18.75 -13.15
N ASP A 10 16.24 19.16 -14.26
CA ASP A 10 17.20 18.34 -14.98
C ASP A 10 18.39 18.01 -14.07
N ASP A 11 18.98 16.83 -14.23
CA ASP A 11 20.10 16.36 -13.39
C ASP A 11 21.28 17.35 -13.45
N THR A 12 21.48 17.99 -14.61
CA THR A 12 22.47 19.05 -14.82
C THR A 12 22.25 20.26 -13.90
N ALA A 13 20.98 20.65 -13.69
CA ALA A 13 20.63 21.77 -12.83
C ALA A 13 20.87 21.43 -11.34
N LEU A 14 20.55 20.19 -10.94
CA LEU A 14 20.83 19.69 -9.60
C LEU A 14 22.33 19.64 -9.32
N ASP A 15 23.13 19.15 -10.25
CA ASP A 15 24.58 19.11 -10.13
C ASP A 15 25.19 20.50 -9.93
N ALA A 16 24.70 21.50 -10.67
CA ALA A 16 25.11 22.90 -10.50
C ALA A 16 24.76 23.44 -9.09
N MET A 17 23.56 23.13 -8.58
CA MET A 17 23.16 23.51 -7.22
C MET A 17 24.02 22.83 -6.14
N PHE A 18 24.34 21.55 -6.31
CA PHE A 18 25.22 20.83 -5.38
C PHE A 18 26.67 21.33 -5.44
N ALA A 19 27.16 21.72 -6.62
CA ALA A 19 28.48 22.33 -6.76
C ALA A 19 28.54 23.66 -6.00
N ALA A 20 27.52 24.51 -6.13
CA ALA A 20 27.40 25.76 -5.39
C ALA A 20 27.34 25.52 -3.87
N ALA A 21 26.52 24.57 -3.41
CA ALA A 21 26.38 24.25 -2.00
C ALA A 21 27.67 23.71 -1.37
N ARG A 22 28.51 22.98 -2.12
CA ARG A 22 29.84 22.54 -1.63
C ARG A 22 30.85 23.69 -1.56
N ALA A 23 30.78 24.64 -2.49
CA ALA A 23 31.66 25.80 -2.49
C ALA A 23 31.42 26.70 -1.26
N GLU A 24 30.18 26.80 -0.82
CA GLU A 24 29.77 27.54 0.38
C GLU A 24 29.49 26.58 1.54
N THR A 25 30.53 25.96 2.08
CA THR A 25 30.41 25.10 3.27
C THR A 25 30.61 25.93 4.53
N PRO A 26 29.54 26.38 5.23
CA PRO A 26 29.68 27.10 6.48
C PRO A 26 30.25 26.19 7.56
N GLU A 27 31.20 26.71 8.33
CA GLU A 27 31.76 25.97 9.45
C GLU A 27 30.70 25.82 10.56
N PRO A 28 30.47 24.62 11.10
CA PRO A 28 29.53 24.43 12.20
C PRO A 28 30.01 25.21 13.43
N SER A 29 29.08 25.85 14.13
CA SER A 29 29.42 26.59 15.36
C SER A 29 30.08 25.67 16.40
N ALA A 30 31.03 26.21 17.17
CA ALA A 30 31.70 25.47 18.24
C ALA A 30 30.71 24.87 19.25
N GLY A 31 29.60 25.58 19.54
CA GLY A 31 28.55 25.09 20.42
C GLY A 31 27.80 23.88 19.87
N LEU A 32 27.52 23.85 18.56
CA LEU A 32 26.94 22.67 17.90
C LEU A 32 27.90 21.49 17.97
N MET A 33 29.18 21.71 17.66
CA MET A 33 30.20 20.67 17.69
C MET A 33 30.34 20.07 19.10
N ALA A 34 30.38 20.90 20.14
CA ALA A 34 30.43 20.44 21.52
C ALA A 34 29.22 19.55 21.90
N ARG A 35 28.01 19.89 21.41
CA ARG A 35 26.81 19.08 21.65
C ARG A 35 26.87 17.74 20.90
N ILE A 36 27.39 17.73 19.67
CA ILE A 36 27.59 16.49 18.90
C ILE A 36 28.60 15.57 19.62
N LEU A 37 29.72 16.11 20.09
CA LEU A 37 30.71 15.31 20.83
C LEU A 37 30.12 14.75 22.12
N ALA A 38 29.40 15.55 22.90
CA ALA A 38 28.74 15.09 24.12
C ALA A 38 27.70 13.98 23.84
N ASP A 39 26.94 14.09 22.75
CA ASP A 39 25.98 13.05 22.35
C ASP A 39 26.71 11.78 21.89
N ALA A 40 27.79 11.92 21.12
CA ALA A 40 28.63 10.81 20.69
C ALA A 40 29.24 10.05 21.89
N GLU A 41 29.73 10.76 22.90
CA GLU A 41 30.24 10.17 24.15
C GLU A 41 29.14 9.39 24.88
N ASN A 42 27.92 9.95 24.98
CA ASN A 42 26.78 9.26 25.58
C ASN A 42 26.42 7.97 24.82
N LEU A 43 26.45 8.01 23.48
CA LEU A 43 26.18 6.84 22.63
C LEU A 43 27.29 5.80 22.72
N GLN A 44 28.56 6.21 22.80
CA GLN A 44 29.71 5.30 22.99
C GLN A 44 29.61 4.61 24.35
N ALA A 45 29.35 5.36 25.42
CA ALA A 45 29.15 4.81 26.76
C ALA A 45 27.93 3.85 26.82
N ALA A 46 26.90 4.09 26.00
CA ALA A 46 25.76 3.18 25.88
C ALA A 46 26.10 1.90 25.09
N ARG A 47 27.01 1.97 24.11
CA ARG A 47 27.48 0.81 23.32
C ARG A 47 28.47 -0.07 24.07
N ASP A 48 29.27 0.51 24.95
CA ASP A 48 30.21 -0.23 25.80
C ASP A 48 29.50 -1.05 26.89
N ARG A 49 28.19 -0.83 27.08
CA ARG A 49 27.38 -1.72 27.90
C ARG A 49 27.21 -3.05 27.16
N PRO A 50 27.42 -4.19 27.82
CA PRO A 50 27.15 -5.48 27.20
C PRO A 50 25.71 -5.48 26.68
N PRO A 51 25.47 -5.92 25.43
CA PRO A 51 24.13 -5.92 24.88
C PRO A 51 23.23 -6.68 25.84
N ARG A 52 22.20 -6.01 26.35
CA ARG A 52 21.17 -6.68 27.13
C ARG A 52 20.65 -7.81 26.24
N PRO A 53 20.50 -9.05 26.74
CA PRO A 53 19.99 -10.14 25.93
C PRO A 53 18.65 -9.68 25.35
N MET A 54 18.65 -9.40 24.04
CA MET A 54 17.43 -9.11 23.31
C MET A 54 16.57 -10.37 23.43
N ALA A 55 15.34 -10.20 23.91
CA ALA A 55 14.39 -11.28 23.93
C ALA A 55 14.36 -11.87 22.51
N ARG A 56 14.59 -13.19 22.41
CA ARG A 56 14.59 -13.86 21.11
C ARG A 56 13.22 -13.58 20.48
N PRO A 57 13.16 -13.08 19.24
CA PRO A 57 11.89 -12.86 18.59
C PRO A 57 11.09 -14.16 18.62
N GLY A 58 9.83 -14.08 19.04
CA GLY A 58 8.93 -15.22 19.07
C GLY A 58 8.80 -15.86 17.68
N PRO A 59 8.27 -17.10 17.59
CA PRO A 59 8.15 -17.81 16.32
C PRO A 59 7.39 -17.00 15.26
N TRP A 60 6.38 -16.23 15.68
CA TRP A 60 5.63 -15.33 14.81
C TRP A 60 6.46 -14.16 14.26
N ALA A 61 7.27 -13.52 15.10
CA ALA A 61 8.15 -12.43 14.67
C ALA A 61 9.20 -12.93 13.66
N ARG A 62 9.71 -14.15 13.85
CA ARG A 62 10.62 -14.79 12.88
C ARG A 62 9.97 -15.11 11.53
N PHE A 63 8.69 -15.49 11.54
CA PHE A 63 7.94 -15.71 10.32
C PHE A 63 7.75 -14.40 9.54
N VAL A 64 7.35 -13.32 10.22
CA VAL A 64 7.23 -11.99 9.62
C VAL A 64 8.57 -11.48 9.11
N ASP A 65 9.66 -11.63 9.88
CA ASP A 65 11.01 -11.30 9.43
C ASP A 65 11.42 -12.11 8.18
N GLY A 66 11.06 -13.40 8.13
CA GLY A 66 11.32 -14.26 6.97
C GLY A 66 10.56 -13.85 5.70
N LEU A 67 9.43 -13.15 5.85
CA LEU A 67 8.67 -12.60 4.72
C LEU A 67 9.17 -11.22 4.25
N GLY A 68 10.04 -10.56 5.03
CA GLY A 68 10.52 -9.20 4.75
C GLY A 68 10.26 -8.19 5.87
N GLY A 69 9.86 -8.66 7.05
CA GLY A 69 9.72 -7.86 8.26
C GLY A 69 8.59 -6.83 8.18
N TRP A 70 8.81 -5.66 8.78
CA TRP A 70 7.80 -4.61 8.91
C TRP A 70 7.24 -4.12 7.56
N THR A 71 8.01 -4.20 6.47
CA THR A 71 7.58 -3.79 5.12
C THR A 71 6.39 -4.62 4.64
N THR A 72 6.38 -5.94 4.92
CA THR A 72 5.25 -6.81 4.55
C THR A 72 4.00 -6.47 5.34
N LEU A 73 4.15 -6.15 6.62
CA LEU A 73 3.05 -5.73 7.48
C LEU A 73 2.46 -4.41 7.00
N ALA A 74 3.32 -3.45 6.64
CA ALA A 74 2.89 -2.17 6.07
C ALA A 74 2.15 -2.37 4.73
N GLY A 75 2.63 -3.27 3.88
CA GLY A 75 1.94 -3.66 2.65
C GLY A 75 0.57 -4.28 2.89
N LEU A 76 0.46 -5.21 3.84
CA LEU A 76 -0.81 -5.85 4.23
C LEU A 76 -1.82 -4.82 4.74
N VAL A 77 -1.39 -3.93 5.64
CA VAL A 77 -2.25 -2.84 6.14
C VAL A 77 -2.71 -1.94 5.00
N THR A 78 -1.79 -1.56 4.11
CA THR A 78 -2.14 -0.72 2.95
C THR A 78 -3.12 -1.41 2.02
N ALA A 79 -2.94 -2.71 1.75
CA ALA A 79 -3.84 -3.51 0.92
C ALA A 79 -5.23 -3.65 1.56
N THR A 80 -5.33 -3.83 2.87
CA THR A 80 -6.63 -3.88 3.58
C THR A 80 -7.35 -2.54 3.51
N LEU A 81 -6.64 -1.43 3.72
CA LEU A 81 -7.20 -0.08 3.57
C LEU A 81 -7.65 0.19 2.14
N ALA A 82 -6.85 -0.22 1.15
CA ALA A 82 -7.20 -0.12 -0.26
C ALA A 82 -8.46 -0.95 -0.57
N GLY A 83 -8.54 -2.19 -0.07
CA GLY A 83 -9.71 -3.05 -0.24
C GLY A 83 -10.98 -2.45 0.38
N VAL A 84 -10.89 -1.89 1.58
CA VAL A 84 -12.00 -1.17 2.22
C VAL A 84 -12.39 0.07 1.42
N TRP A 85 -11.42 0.83 0.94
CA TRP A 85 -11.66 2.01 0.09
C TRP A 85 -12.40 1.63 -1.19
N PHE A 86 -11.92 0.61 -1.91
CA PHE A 86 -12.57 0.13 -3.13
C PHE A 86 -13.95 -0.48 -2.87
N GLY A 87 -14.13 -1.20 -1.76
CA GLY A 87 -15.44 -1.73 -1.36
C GLY A 87 -16.47 -0.66 -1.02
N PHE A 88 -16.03 0.55 -0.64
CA PHE A 88 -16.92 1.68 -0.34
C PHE A 88 -17.31 2.50 -1.59
N VAL A 89 -16.63 2.33 -2.72
CA VAL A 89 -16.98 3.03 -3.96
C VAL A 89 -18.14 2.26 -4.63
N SER A 90 -19.35 2.84 -4.64
CA SER A 90 -20.48 2.30 -5.42
C SER A 90 -20.05 1.98 -6.87
N PRO A 91 -20.48 0.83 -7.44
CA PRO A 91 -20.06 0.34 -8.77
C PRO A 91 -20.20 1.39 -9.89
N GLU A 92 -21.19 2.27 -9.76
CA GLU A 92 -21.47 3.39 -10.67
C GLU A 92 -20.26 4.32 -10.89
N ARG A 93 -19.42 4.53 -9.87
CA ARG A 93 -18.23 5.40 -9.99
C ARG A 93 -17.03 4.68 -10.60
N LEU A 94 -16.93 3.35 -10.45
CA LEU A 94 -15.90 2.53 -11.08
C LEU A 94 -16.12 2.40 -12.60
N ASP A 95 -17.39 2.36 -13.02
CA ASP A 95 -17.77 2.36 -14.44
C ASP A 95 -17.31 3.62 -15.16
N THR A 96 -17.55 4.80 -14.55
CA THR A 96 -17.10 6.09 -15.11
C THR A 96 -15.57 6.25 -15.18
N LEU A 97 -14.82 5.68 -14.23
CA LEU A 97 -13.35 5.78 -14.19
C LEU A 97 -12.66 4.78 -15.13
N SER A 98 -13.28 3.62 -15.34
CA SER A 98 -12.77 2.58 -16.25
C SER A 98 -13.18 2.80 -17.71
N GLY A 99 -14.00 3.82 -17.98
CA GLY A 99 -14.53 4.10 -19.30
C GLY A 99 -15.46 2.99 -19.82
N GLY A 100 -16.14 2.28 -18.92
CA GLY A 100 -16.98 1.12 -19.25
C GLY A 100 -16.24 -0.19 -19.45
N LEU A 101 -14.89 -0.19 -19.44
CA LEU A 101 -14.10 -1.37 -19.78
C LEU A 101 -14.18 -2.48 -18.70
N LEU A 102 -14.33 -2.11 -17.42
CA LEU A 102 -14.40 -3.08 -16.32
C LEU A 102 -15.78 -3.72 -16.17
N LEU A 103 -16.87 -3.06 -16.58
CA LEU A 103 -18.23 -3.61 -16.48
C LEU A 103 -18.75 -4.20 -17.81
N ALA A 104 -18.09 -3.93 -18.95
CA ALA A 104 -18.45 -4.51 -20.24
C ALA A 104 -18.32 -6.06 -20.29
N ASP A 105 -17.49 -6.65 -19.42
CA ASP A 105 -17.26 -8.11 -19.36
C ASP A 105 -17.97 -8.79 -18.17
N GLY A 106 -18.43 -8.03 -17.17
CA GLY A 106 -18.97 -8.55 -15.91
C GLY A 106 -20.49 -8.61 -15.81
N ALA A 107 -21.21 -8.10 -16.81
CA ALA A 107 -22.67 -8.02 -16.81
C ALA A 107 -23.35 -9.09 -17.68
N ALA A 108 -22.66 -10.20 -17.97
CA ALA A 108 -23.37 -11.46 -18.21
C ALA A 108 -23.96 -11.89 -16.87
N SER A 109 -25.09 -11.27 -16.56
CA SER A 109 -26.04 -11.66 -15.53
C SER A 109 -26.05 -13.18 -15.42
N TYR A 110 -25.57 -13.68 -14.29
CA TYR A 110 -26.06 -14.94 -13.76
C TYR A 110 -27.54 -14.69 -13.47
N ALA A 111 -28.36 -14.80 -14.52
CA ALA A 111 -29.80 -14.75 -14.41
C ALA A 111 -30.15 -15.85 -13.41
N LEU A 112 -30.74 -15.46 -12.28
CA LEU A 112 -31.22 -16.43 -11.28
C LEU A 112 -32.22 -17.40 -11.93
N GLU A 113 -32.78 -17.03 -13.08
CA GLU A 113 -33.57 -17.86 -13.99
C GLU A 113 -32.87 -19.14 -14.48
N ASP A 114 -31.53 -19.19 -14.59
CA ASP A 114 -30.82 -20.40 -15.09
C ASP A 114 -30.50 -21.43 -13.97
N ILE A 115 -30.79 -21.09 -12.71
CA ILE A 115 -30.48 -21.95 -11.55
C ILE A 115 -31.69 -22.78 -11.08
N LEU A 116 -32.91 -22.47 -11.54
CA LEU A 116 -34.13 -23.19 -11.15
C LEU A 116 -34.95 -23.64 -12.37
N PRO A 117 -34.64 -24.81 -12.98
CA PRO A 117 -35.49 -25.46 -13.98
C PRO A 117 -36.78 -26.08 -13.41
N ALA A 118 -37.30 -25.57 -12.27
CA ALA A 118 -38.33 -26.22 -11.47
C ALA A 118 -39.68 -25.49 -11.45
N ASP A 119 -39.77 -24.22 -11.83
CA ASP A 119 -41.04 -23.47 -11.79
C ASP A 119 -41.97 -23.83 -12.96
N ASP A 120 -41.39 -24.14 -14.11
CA ASP A 120 -42.08 -24.61 -15.32
C ASP A 120 -42.55 -26.07 -15.20
N GLY A 121 -41.89 -26.88 -14.35
CA GLY A 121 -42.33 -28.24 -14.06
C GLY A 121 -43.59 -28.29 -13.18
N LEU A 122 -43.69 -27.44 -12.16
CA LEU A 122 -44.81 -27.48 -11.21
C LEU A 122 -46.15 -27.09 -11.84
N ALA A 123 -46.16 -26.13 -12.76
CA ALA A 123 -47.38 -25.74 -13.48
C ALA A 123 -47.95 -26.90 -14.32
N ALA A 124 -47.09 -27.68 -14.99
CA ALA A 124 -47.50 -28.83 -15.77
C ALA A 124 -48.10 -29.96 -14.91
N PHE A 125 -47.59 -30.17 -13.69
CA PHE A 125 -48.15 -31.17 -12.76
C PHE A 125 -49.54 -30.79 -12.21
N TYR A 126 -49.87 -29.49 -12.07
CA TYR A 126 -51.20 -29.05 -11.64
C TYR A 126 -52.26 -29.16 -12.74
N GLU A 127 -51.85 -29.08 -14.01
CA GLU A 127 -52.77 -29.13 -15.15
C GLU A 127 -53.18 -30.58 -15.51
N GLU A 128 -52.40 -31.58 -15.11
CA GLU A 128 -52.67 -33.00 -15.33
C GLU A 128 -53.47 -33.68 -14.19
N GLY A 129 -53.60 -33.03 -13.02
CA GLY A 129 -54.35 -33.54 -11.87
C GLY A 129 -55.85 -33.17 -11.84
N GLY A 130 -56.35 -32.48 -12.86
CA GLY A 130 -57.71 -31.95 -12.94
C GLY A 130 -58.59 -32.63 -14.00
N GLN A 131 -58.78 -33.95 -13.92
CA GLN A 131 -59.94 -34.64 -14.51
C GLN A 131 -60.63 -35.53 -13.49
#